data_AF-A0A6G6J7R2-F1
#
_entry.id   AF-A0A6G6J7R2-F1
#
_cell.length_a   1.000
_cell.length_b   1.000
_cell.length_c   1.000
_cell.angle_alpha   90.00
_cell.angle_beta   90.00
_cell.angle_gamma   90.00
#
_symmetry.space_group_name_H-M   'P 1'
#
loop_
_entity.id
_entity.type
_entity.pdbx_description
1 polymer ?
#
loop_
_entity_poly.entity_id
_entity_poly.type
_entity_poly.pdbx_seq_one_letter_code
_entity_poly.pdbx_strand_id
1 'polypeptide(L)'
;MLIKRAKVSVSSLGFSNLMLLAIAAAVLLAVRFTVAFGDNRKLPSDYEQIDAVIESTRQDLQHYSDLEKLPKLENSWRKAASTFALDGLKFEPFEGKNIAEMGNSYTGPISNWPAQVSGDPQVLIASIRALQKEIPVYLYDYSISNGVMKLNIVVVGI
;
A
#
# COMPACT_ATOMS: atom_id res chain seq x y z
N MET A 1 -47.00 -63.15 12.24
CA MET A 1 -46.91 -63.35 10.77
C MET A 1 -45.49 -62.97 10.35
N LEU A 2 -44.68 -63.97 9.95
CA LEU A 2 -43.24 -63.83 9.71
C LEU A 2 -42.94 -63.09 8.39
N ILE A 3 -42.15 -62.01 8.45
CA ILE A 3 -41.62 -61.33 7.27
C ILE A 3 -40.54 -62.22 6.65
N LYS A 4 -40.87 -62.91 5.54
CA LYS A 4 -39.91 -63.64 4.72
C LYS A 4 -38.92 -62.64 4.11
N ARG A 5 -37.67 -62.63 4.60
CA ARG A 5 -36.56 -62.01 3.88
C ARG A 5 -36.30 -62.80 2.60
N ALA A 6 -36.68 -62.25 1.45
CA ALA A 6 -36.28 -62.79 0.16
C ALA A 6 -34.76 -62.66 0.03
N LYS A 7 -34.04 -63.79 0.07
CA LYS A 7 -32.65 -63.85 -0.38
C LYS A 7 -32.67 -63.61 -1.88
N VAL A 8 -32.33 -62.39 -2.31
CA VAL A 8 -32.06 -62.10 -3.72
C VAL A 8 -30.77 -62.81 -4.07
N SER A 9 -30.90 -63.98 -4.70
CA SER A 9 -29.77 -64.69 -5.30
C SER A 9 -29.42 -64.03 -6.62
N VAL A 10 -28.21 -63.48 -6.74
CA VAL A 10 -27.72 -62.78 -7.93
C VAL A 10 -27.73 -63.67 -9.19
N SER A 11 -27.86 -65.00 -9.03
CA SER A 11 -28.03 -65.96 -10.11
C SER A 11 -29.37 -65.86 -10.86
N SER A 12 -30.38 -65.14 -10.35
CA SER A 12 -31.69 -65.00 -11.02
C SER A 12 -31.71 -63.95 -12.14
N LEU A 13 -30.62 -63.22 -12.34
CA LEU A 13 -30.50 -62.13 -13.32
C LEU A 13 -29.96 -62.59 -14.70
N GLY A 14 -29.77 -63.90 -14.91
CA GLY A 14 -29.31 -64.45 -16.20
C GLY A 14 -27.86 -64.11 -16.58
N PHE A 15 -27.11 -63.47 -15.68
CA PHE A 15 -25.71 -63.13 -15.91
C PHE A 15 -24.80 -64.32 -15.66
N SER A 16 -23.89 -64.59 -16.61
CA SER A 16 -22.79 -65.53 -16.40
C SER A 16 -21.91 -65.06 -15.24
N ASN A 17 -21.28 -65.99 -14.51
CA ASN A 17 -20.35 -65.69 -13.42
C ASN A 17 -19.24 -64.72 -13.84
N LEU A 18 -18.83 -64.77 -15.11
CA LEU A 18 -17.83 -63.87 -15.69
C LEU A 18 -18.35 -62.43 -15.85
N MET A 19 -19.64 -62.27 -16.18
CA MET A 19 -20.28 -60.95 -16.23
C MET A 19 -20.43 -60.36 -14.83
N LEU A 20 -20.77 -61.17 -13.83
CA LEU A 20 -20.84 -60.70 -12.44
C LEU A 20 -19.48 -60.24 -11.92
N LEU A 21 -18.41 -60.96 -12.26
CA LEU A 21 -17.04 -60.54 -11.97
C LEU A 21 -16.65 -59.25 -12.68
N ALA A 22 -17.03 -59.10 -13.96
CA ALA A 22 -16.75 -57.89 -14.73
C ALA A 22 -17.48 -56.67 -14.16
N ILE A 23 -18.75 -56.83 -13.76
CA ILE A 23 -19.54 -55.78 -13.11
C ILE A 23 -18.93 -55.41 -11.76
N ALA A 24 -18.56 -56.39 -10.93
CA ALA A 24 -17.92 -56.13 -9.64
C ALA A 24 -16.58 -55.39 -9.81
N ALA A 25 -15.75 -55.81 -10.79
CA ALA A 25 -14.49 -55.15 -11.10
C ALA A 25 -14.70 -53.72 -11.60
N ALA A 26 -15.69 -53.49 -12.46
CA ALA A 26 -16.02 -52.16 -12.98
C ALA A 26 -16.47 -51.22 -11.85
N VAL A 27 -17.30 -51.69 -10.91
CA VAL A 27 -17.75 -50.91 -9.76
C VAL A 27 -16.56 -50.57 -8.85
N LEU A 28 -15.70 -51.54 -8.53
CA LEU A 28 -14.52 -51.30 -7.70
C LEU A 28 -13.55 -50.31 -8.36
N LEU A 29 -13.33 -50.41 -9.67
CA LEU A 29 -12.52 -49.46 -10.41
C LEU A 29 -13.17 -48.08 -10.42
N ALA A 30 -14.47 -47.97 -10.66
CA ALA A 30 -15.17 -46.68 -10.66
C ALA A 30 -15.10 -45.99 -9.29
N VAL A 31 -15.25 -46.73 -8.19
CA VAL A 31 -15.09 -46.21 -6.83
C VAL A 31 -13.66 -45.75 -6.60
N ARG A 32 -12.66 -46.56 -6.98
CA ARG A 32 -11.23 -46.20 -6.83
C ARG A 32 -10.89 -44.95 -7.63
N PHE A 33 -11.34 -44.87 -8.89
CA PHE A 33 -11.12 -43.69 -9.73
C PHE A 33 -11.81 -42.47 -9.13
N THR A 34 -13.05 -42.60 -8.66
CA THR A 34 -13.78 -41.48 -8.04
C THR A 34 -13.08 -40.96 -6.79
N VAL A 35 -12.57 -41.85 -5.92
CA VAL A 35 -11.82 -41.44 -4.72
C VAL A 35 -10.47 -40.82 -5.10
N ALA A 36 -9.73 -41.43 -6.02
CA ALA A 36 -8.44 -40.89 -6.47
C ALA A 36 -8.57 -39.52 -7.17
N PHE A 37 -9.63 -39.30 -7.95
CA PHE A 37 -9.93 -37.99 -8.54
C PHE A 37 -10.50 -37.01 -7.51
N GLY A 38 -11.15 -37.49 -6.45
CA GLY A 38 -11.62 -36.67 -5.32
C GLY A 38 -10.47 -36.06 -4.52
N ASP A 39 -9.40 -36.83 -4.28
CA ASP A 39 -8.20 -36.32 -3.61
C ASP A 39 -7.44 -35.29 -4.46
N ASN A 40 -7.43 -35.47 -5.79
CA ASN A 40 -6.89 -34.49 -6.74
C ASN A 40 -7.82 -33.28 -6.99
N ARG A 41 -9.05 -33.29 -6.44
CA ARG A 41 -9.99 -32.15 -6.47
C ARG A 41 -9.83 -31.21 -5.28
N LYS A 42 -8.93 -31.51 -4.34
CA LYS A 42 -8.50 -30.49 -3.39
C LYS A 42 -7.76 -29.41 -4.18
N LEU A 43 -8.32 -28.20 -4.16
CA LEU A 43 -7.65 -27.01 -4.66
C LEU A 43 -6.23 -26.98 -4.08
N PRO A 44 -5.21 -26.56 -4.85
CA PRO A 44 -3.85 -26.44 -4.36
C PRO A 44 -3.84 -25.74 -2.99
N SER A 45 -3.02 -26.20 -2.05
CA SER A 45 -2.87 -25.66 -0.68
C SER A 45 -2.52 -24.16 -0.62
N ASP A 46 -2.34 -23.52 -1.77
CA ASP A 46 -1.92 -22.15 -1.92
C ASP A 46 -3.07 -21.14 -1.81
N TYR A 47 -4.33 -21.58 -1.69
CA TYR A 47 -5.47 -20.66 -1.47
C TYR A 47 -5.31 -19.85 -0.19
N GLU A 48 -4.86 -20.48 0.90
CA GLU A 48 -4.58 -19.78 2.16
C GLU A 48 -3.44 -18.77 2.03
N GLN A 49 -2.44 -19.07 1.18
CA GLN A 49 -1.33 -18.14 0.90
C GLN A 49 -1.80 -16.97 0.03
N ILE A 50 -2.63 -17.22 -0.98
CA ILE A 50 -3.21 -16.19 -1.84
C ILE A 50 -4.13 -15.28 -1.03
N ASP A 51 -4.98 -15.85 -0.17
CA ASP A 51 -5.88 -15.08 0.69
C ASP A 51 -5.09 -14.24 1.71
N ALA A 52 -4.00 -14.78 2.27
CA ALA A 52 -3.12 -14.01 3.15
C ALA A 52 -2.44 -12.84 2.42
N VAL A 53 -1.99 -13.04 1.18
CA VAL A 53 -1.38 -11.97 0.35
C VAL A 53 -2.42 -10.93 -0.09
N ILE A 54 -3.64 -11.36 -0.43
CA ILE A 54 -4.73 -10.44 -0.76
C ILE A 54 -5.07 -9.59 0.45
N GLU A 55 -5.17 -10.21 1.63
CA GLU A 55 -5.50 -9.49 2.85
C GLU A 55 -4.38 -8.53 3.28
N SER A 56 -3.11 -8.93 3.17
CA SER A 56 -1.99 -8.01 3.42
C SER A 56 -1.99 -6.84 2.43
N THR A 57 -2.24 -7.10 1.15
CA THR A 57 -2.31 -6.04 0.13
C THR A 57 -3.47 -5.09 0.40
N ARG A 58 -4.62 -5.60 0.87
CA ARG A 58 -5.76 -4.76 1.27
C ARG A 58 -5.43 -3.89 2.47
N GLN A 59 -4.74 -4.43 3.47
CA GLN A 59 -4.29 -3.66 4.64
C GLN A 59 -3.31 -2.55 4.22
N ASP A 60 -2.37 -2.85 3.32
CA ASP A 60 -1.43 -1.85 2.78
C ASP A 60 -2.18 -0.76 2.00
N LEU A 61 -3.13 -1.13 1.15
CA LEU A 61 -3.95 -0.17 0.40
C LEU A 61 -4.81 0.71 1.32
N GLN A 62 -5.41 0.14 2.37
CA GLN A 62 -6.14 0.90 3.38
C GLN A 62 -5.20 1.89 4.08
N HIS A 63 -4.02 1.44 4.49
CA HIS A 63 -3.00 2.28 5.11
C HIS A 63 -2.60 3.45 4.21
N TYR A 64 -2.34 3.21 2.92
CA TYR A 64 -2.02 4.29 1.97
C TYR A 64 -3.20 5.22 1.68
N SER A 65 -4.44 4.71 1.71
CA SER A 65 -5.64 5.53 1.52
C SER A 65 -5.95 6.43 2.72
N ASP A 66 -5.54 6.01 3.91
CA ASP A 66 -5.69 6.75 5.16
C ASP A 66 -4.58 7.80 5.37
N LEU A 67 -3.52 7.76 4.57
CA LEU A 67 -2.50 8.80 4.59
C LEU A 67 -3.13 10.15 4.21
N GLU A 68 -2.78 11.17 4.99
CA GLU A 68 -3.28 12.52 4.78
C GLU A 68 -2.88 13.00 3.37
N LYS A 69 -3.89 13.35 2.56
CA LYS A 69 -3.65 13.81 1.20
C LYS A 69 -2.76 15.05 1.25
N LEU A 70 -1.72 15.03 0.42
CA LEU A 70 -0.83 16.17 0.31
C LEU A 70 -1.65 17.44 -0.03
N PRO A 71 -1.42 18.55 0.69
CA PRO A 71 -2.09 19.80 0.39
C PRO A 71 -1.66 20.33 -0.98
N LYS A 72 -2.52 21.13 -1.60
CA LYS A 72 -2.19 21.85 -2.83
C LYS A 72 -0.96 22.72 -2.61
N LEU A 73 -0.01 22.67 -3.54
CA LEU A 73 1.25 23.42 -3.42
C LEU A 73 1.02 24.92 -3.16
N GLU A 74 0.08 25.53 -3.87
CA GLU A 74 -0.28 26.95 -3.73
C GLU A 74 -0.76 27.30 -2.31
N ASN A 75 -1.57 26.43 -1.70
CA ASN A 75 -2.09 26.64 -0.35
C ASN A 75 -0.97 26.54 0.69
N SER A 76 -0.10 25.52 0.56
CA SER A 76 1.07 25.35 1.42
C SER A 76 2.02 26.53 1.32
N TRP A 77 2.25 27.01 0.09
CA TRP A 77 3.11 28.16 -0.16
C TRP A 77 2.56 29.45 0.46
N ARG A 78 1.28 29.76 0.23
CA ARG A 78 0.62 30.92 0.83
C ARG A 78 0.65 30.86 2.35
N LYS A 79 0.48 29.67 2.92
CA LYS A 79 0.55 29.45 4.37
C LYS A 79 1.97 29.65 4.91
N ALA A 80 2.99 29.13 4.24
CA ALA A 80 4.38 29.37 4.59
C ALA A 80 4.71 30.88 4.56
N ALA A 81 4.42 31.54 3.44
CA ALA A 81 4.69 32.97 3.26
C ALA A 81 4.00 33.84 4.32
N SER A 82 2.72 33.56 4.61
CA SER A 82 1.97 34.29 5.64
C SER A 82 2.50 34.03 7.06
N THR A 83 2.85 32.79 7.39
CA THR A 83 3.41 32.45 8.72
C THR A 83 4.72 33.19 8.96
N PHE A 84 5.66 33.12 8.01
CA PHE A 84 6.94 33.81 8.15
C PHE A 84 6.77 35.34 8.20
N ALA A 85 5.86 35.90 7.40
CA ALA A 85 5.58 37.34 7.45
C ALA A 85 5.00 37.77 8.81
N LEU A 86 4.11 36.97 9.41
CA LEU A 86 3.53 37.24 10.73
C LEU A 86 4.58 37.18 11.84
N ASP A 87 5.56 36.29 11.71
CA ASP A 87 6.67 36.13 12.64
C ASP A 87 7.79 37.18 12.42
N GLY A 88 7.61 38.12 11.50
CA GLY A 88 8.58 39.17 11.20
C GLY A 88 9.81 38.68 10.42
N LEU A 89 9.72 37.51 9.79
CA LEU A 89 10.77 36.91 8.98
C LEU A 89 10.61 37.31 7.52
N LYS A 90 11.72 37.54 6.83
CA LYS A 90 11.72 37.81 5.39
C LYS A 90 11.63 36.51 4.62
N PHE A 91 10.60 36.38 3.79
CA PHE A 91 10.39 35.26 2.88
C PHE A 91 10.63 35.72 1.44
N GLU A 92 11.64 35.15 0.79
CA GLU A 92 12.08 35.52 -0.56
C GLU A 92 11.97 34.28 -1.49
N PRO A 93 11.03 34.28 -2.45
CA PRO A 93 10.95 33.22 -3.46
C PRO A 93 12.23 33.14 -4.30
N PHE A 94 12.69 31.94 -4.62
CA PHE A 94 13.78 31.80 -5.58
C PHE A 94 13.26 32.00 -7.02
N GLU A 95 13.65 33.10 -7.65
CA GLU A 95 13.43 33.31 -9.08
C GLU A 95 14.57 32.71 -9.90
N GLY A 96 14.25 32.18 -11.10
CA GLY A 96 14.99 31.19 -11.88
C GLY A 96 16.49 31.35 -12.17
N LYS A 97 17.15 32.44 -11.74
CA LYS A 97 18.62 32.60 -11.79
C LYS A 97 19.36 32.11 -10.54
N ASN A 98 18.69 32.06 -9.39
CA ASN A 98 19.33 31.73 -8.09
C ASN A 98 19.22 30.25 -7.71
N ILE A 99 18.53 29.43 -8.53
CA ILE A 99 18.40 27.98 -8.31
C ILE A 99 19.75 27.27 -8.46
N ALA A 100 20.65 27.79 -9.31
CA ALA A 100 21.99 27.25 -9.50
C ALA A 100 22.93 27.46 -8.29
N GLU A 101 22.62 28.42 -7.40
CA GLU A 101 23.37 28.66 -6.17
C GLU A 101 22.91 27.73 -5.02
N MET A 102 21.77 27.03 -5.18
CA MET A 102 21.34 25.98 -4.26
C MET A 102 22.11 24.70 -4.58
N GLY A 103 23.26 24.50 -3.94
CA GLY A 103 24.09 23.30 -4.11
C GLY A 103 23.33 21.99 -3.85
N ASN A 104 22.22 22.03 -3.10
CA ASN A 104 21.25 20.95 -2.93
C ASN A 104 19.83 21.50 -3.12
N SER A 105 19.10 21.00 -4.11
CA SER A 105 17.68 21.29 -4.33
C SER A 105 16.86 20.00 -4.28
N TYR A 106 15.54 20.12 -4.11
CA TYR A 106 14.65 18.96 -4.17
C TYR A 106 14.58 18.40 -5.59
N THR A 107 14.90 17.12 -5.77
CA THR A 107 14.78 16.40 -7.04
C THR A 107 13.80 15.24 -6.96
N GLY A 108 12.67 15.42 -6.27
CA GLY A 108 11.61 14.42 -6.19
C GLY A 108 10.52 14.58 -7.26
N PRO A 109 9.61 13.60 -7.38
CA PRO A 109 8.52 13.62 -8.35
C PRO A 109 7.40 14.61 -8.00
N ILE A 110 7.44 15.21 -6.80
CA ILE A 110 6.39 16.08 -6.28
C ILE A 110 6.70 17.54 -6.64
N SER A 111 5.65 18.28 -7.03
CA SER A 111 5.76 19.71 -7.33
C SER A 111 6.21 20.48 -6.09
N ASN A 112 7.10 21.44 -6.32
CA ASN A 112 7.78 22.13 -5.24
C ASN A 112 8.14 23.55 -5.64
N TRP A 113 8.18 24.44 -4.64
CA TRP A 113 8.64 25.81 -4.81
C TRP A 113 9.74 26.14 -3.78
N PRO A 114 10.94 26.53 -4.22
CA PRO A 114 12.04 26.95 -3.35
C PRO A 114 11.88 28.40 -2.86
N ALA A 115 12.22 28.64 -1.60
CA ALA A 115 12.34 29.98 -1.01
C ALA A 115 13.55 30.10 -0.07
N GLN A 116 14.03 31.32 0.13
CA GLN A 116 14.94 31.66 1.22
C GLN A 116 14.18 32.43 2.29
N VAL A 117 14.35 32.03 3.55
CA VAL A 117 13.82 32.73 4.70
C VAL A 117 14.97 33.33 5.49
N SER A 118 14.85 34.60 5.91
CA SER A 118 15.89 35.25 6.71
C SER A 118 15.33 36.03 7.88
N GLY A 119 16.06 36.05 9.00
CA GLY A 119 15.68 36.78 10.20
C GLY A 119 16.42 36.32 11.45
N ASP A 120 15.81 36.54 12.61
CA ASP A 120 16.36 36.09 13.89
C ASP A 120 16.44 34.55 13.94
N PRO A 121 17.57 33.95 14.34
CA PRO A 121 17.74 32.50 14.36
C PRO A 121 16.73 31.76 15.26
N GLN A 122 16.38 32.32 16.42
CA GLN A 122 15.48 31.66 17.37
C GLN A 122 14.05 31.66 16.84
N VAL A 123 13.61 32.82 16.34
CA VAL A 123 12.29 32.96 15.73
C VAL A 123 12.18 32.05 14.51
N LEU A 124 13.18 32.08 13.62
CA LEU A 124 13.16 31.29 12.39
C LEU A 124 13.10 29.77 12.63
N ILE A 125 13.86 29.27 13.61
CA ILE A 125 13.82 27.84 14.01
C ILE A 125 12.47 27.47 14.66
N ALA A 126 11.88 28.37 15.44
CA ALA A 126 10.56 28.14 16.05
C ALA A 126 9.46 28.09 14.99
N SER A 127 9.43 29.09 14.10
CA SER A 127 8.46 29.21 13.00
C SER A 127 8.53 28.01 12.06
N ILE A 128 9.72 27.59 11.63
CA ILE A 128 9.86 26.46 10.71
C ILE A 128 9.37 25.15 11.36
N ARG A 129 9.65 24.95 12.66
CA ARG A 129 9.23 23.76 13.39
C ARG A 129 7.71 23.71 13.57
N ALA A 130 7.08 24.86 13.81
CA ALA A 130 5.63 24.94 13.86
C ALA A 130 5.02 24.63 12.47
N LEU A 131 5.58 25.25 11.42
CA LEU A 131 5.11 25.10 10.06
C LEU A 131 5.23 23.66 9.53
N GLN A 132 6.32 22.97 9.84
CA GLN A 132 6.54 21.56 9.45
C GLN A 132 5.52 20.58 10.03
N LYS A 133 4.79 20.95 11.10
CA LYS A 133 3.69 20.13 11.63
C LYS A 133 2.41 20.26 10.81
N GLU A 134 2.30 21.32 10.01
CA GLU A 134 1.07 21.67 9.30
C GLU A 134 1.21 21.48 7.78
N ILE A 135 2.40 21.66 7.23
CA ILE A 135 2.68 21.51 5.81
C ILE A 135 4.06 20.86 5.56
N PRO A 136 4.22 20.11 4.46
CA PRO A 136 5.50 19.49 4.11
C PRO A 136 6.48 20.55 3.60
N VAL A 137 7.51 20.83 4.41
CA VAL A 137 8.60 21.78 4.09
C VAL A 137 9.95 21.12 4.36
N TYR A 138 10.81 21.11 3.34
CA TYR A 138 12.18 20.59 3.42
C TYR A 138 13.18 21.74 3.56
N LEU A 139 14.25 21.48 4.30
CA LEU A 139 15.33 22.43 4.58
C LEU A 139 16.61 21.92 3.93
N TYR A 140 17.34 22.78 3.21
CA TYR A 140 18.51 22.37 2.42
C TYR A 140 19.81 22.85 3.02
N ASP A 141 19.85 24.14 3.32
CA ASP A 141 21.07 24.81 3.73
C ASP A 141 20.72 26.01 4.61
N TYR A 142 21.61 26.31 5.55
CA TYR A 142 21.49 27.46 6.41
C TYR A 142 22.83 28.16 6.56
N SER A 143 22.79 29.49 6.64
CA SER A 143 23.94 30.31 7.01
C SER A 143 23.54 31.28 8.10
N ILE A 144 24.45 31.52 9.04
CA ILE A 144 24.28 32.50 10.11
C ILE A 144 25.43 33.48 10.01
N SER A 145 25.10 34.75 9.82
CA SER A 145 26.09 35.83 9.75
C SER A 145 25.51 37.09 10.38
N ASN A 146 26.32 37.79 11.19
CA ASN A 146 25.92 39.03 11.87
C ASN A 146 24.61 38.93 12.68
N GLY A 147 24.35 37.78 13.30
CA GLY A 147 23.13 37.54 14.08
C GLY A 147 21.87 37.31 13.25
N VAL A 148 21.97 37.25 11.92
CA VAL A 148 20.86 36.92 11.01
C VAL A 148 21.07 35.52 10.46
N MET A 149 20.05 34.68 10.59
CA MET A 149 20.01 33.36 9.95
C MET A 149 19.33 33.49 8.59
N LYS A 150 19.91 32.86 7.56
CA LYS A 150 19.28 32.60 6.26
C LYS A 150 19.10 31.10 6.12
N LEU A 151 17.89 30.67 5.78
CA LEU A 151 17.52 29.26 5.63
C LEU A 151 16.88 29.06 4.26
N ASN A 152 17.45 28.16 3.48
CA ASN A 152 16.89 27.75 2.19
C ASN A 152 15.90 26.61 2.42
N ILE A 153 14.67 26.81 1.96
CA ILE A 153 13.57 25.88 2.14
C ILE A 153 12.92 25.54 0.80
N VAL A 154 12.25 24.40 0.75
CA VAL A 154 11.37 24.02 -0.35
C VAL A 154 10.03 23.58 0.24
N VAL A 155 8.98 24.23 -0.23
CA VAL A 155 7.60 23.85 0.08
C VAL A 155 7.13 22.87 -0.99
N VAL A 156 6.46 21.81 -0.57
CA VAL A 156 6.05 20.71 -1.46
C VAL A 156 4.54 20.54 -1.43
N GLY A 157 3.95 20.08 -2.53
CA GLY A 157 2.52 19.84 -2.62
C GLY A 157 2.10 19.29 -3.98
N ILE A 158 0.82 18.97 -4.10
CA ILE A 158 0.20 18.49 -5.36
C ILE A 158 -0.46 19.60 -6.16
#